data_AF-A0A2X4UTX2-F1
#
_entry.id   AF-A0A2X4UTX2-F1
#
_cell.length_a   1.000
_cell.length_b   1.000
_cell.length_c   1.000
_cell.angle_alpha   90.00
_cell.angle_beta   90.00
_cell.angle_gamma   90.00
#
_symmetry.space_group_name_H-M   'P 1'
#
loop_
_entity.id
_entity.type
_entity.pdbx_description
1 polymer ?
#
loop_
_entity_poly.entity_id
_entity_poly.type
_entity_poly.pdbx_seq_one_letter_code
_entity_poly.pdbx_strand_id
1 'polypeptide(L)'
;MNMRSMGILLRRSFRLLIALGAMAWLSSAQAAAPDNSQCLRCHADSDVHAVTTQNAGKKLFISDEAYREGVHASLPCVACHQSEAGNAGFDALPHKQVTTVANSCESCHGVVKHDIVTAYQKSVHSKNIPQDKFSCQSCHDAHTAQPAVITQPDRAQIASTNAMCTDCHTRAADFKALSGKSVTTQDLSHSALPAAQLHLSSLRCIDCHAASGDKTLHAIAPAKESVSCSQCHSESSLLAQRQRFTPPGFMQEGSLLGHGLFDDASLIKTLDSLGGISAKQQTSVASAGLFVDSYMVGANGNPSIDRAVFWAVGILAAMLIAHGALRLFSQRTEPSVEWHKTYLYTLPVRCWHLLNALCFITLLFSGAVMHFAIGDLAFWAELHNTSGLILCGVWLLFLLVCVTGNGHHYRVRFNGLAGRIVRQARYYLIGIFRHEPHPESPDESAKFNVLQQLGYIGVMFLLVPLLLVSGLLMLYPEYTPNTLFGLPGKQIIAWTHYGLAAVTLLFLLVHLYLCTTGDSLGALVKGMIDGYHRHRSTSRN
;
A
#
# COMPACT_ATOMS: atom_id res chain seq x y z
N MET A 1 21.11 -4.84 -42.13
CA MET A 1 21.81 -4.76 -40.83
C MET A 1 21.91 -6.16 -40.25
N ASN A 2 23.12 -6.67 -39.98
CA ASN A 2 23.36 -8.09 -39.72
C ASN A 2 22.92 -8.51 -38.29
N MET A 3 22.38 -9.72 -38.08
CA MET A 3 21.82 -10.16 -36.77
C MET A 3 22.80 -10.03 -35.60
N ARG A 4 24.11 -10.16 -35.86
CA ARG A 4 25.17 -9.93 -34.86
C ARG A 4 25.28 -8.47 -34.41
N SER A 5 25.15 -7.52 -35.34
CA SER A 5 25.19 -6.08 -35.02
C SER A 5 23.97 -5.63 -34.19
N MET A 6 22.80 -6.23 -34.42
CA MET A 6 21.59 -5.93 -33.65
C MET A 6 21.70 -6.41 -32.19
N GLY A 7 22.26 -7.62 -31.96
CA GLY A 7 22.45 -8.17 -30.62
C GLY A 7 23.50 -7.42 -29.77
N ILE A 8 24.52 -6.86 -30.42
CA ILE A 8 25.53 -6.01 -29.75
C ILE A 8 24.92 -4.65 -29.40
N LEU A 9 24.11 -4.07 -30.28
CA LEU A 9 23.41 -2.82 -30.02
C LEU A 9 22.42 -2.97 -28.85
N LEU A 10 21.60 -4.04 -28.84
CA LEU A 10 20.66 -4.35 -27.75
C LEU A 10 21.37 -4.57 -26.40
N ARG A 11 22.49 -5.30 -26.37
CA ARG A 11 23.28 -5.48 -25.13
C ARG A 11 23.91 -4.18 -24.64
N ARG A 12 24.35 -3.31 -25.56
CA ARG A 12 24.90 -1.99 -25.20
C ARG A 12 23.81 -1.06 -24.71
N SER A 13 22.64 -1.01 -25.35
CA SER A 13 21.48 -0.24 -24.90
C SER A 13 20.95 -0.72 -23.55
N PHE A 14 20.92 -2.03 -23.31
CA PHE A 14 20.51 -2.61 -22.03
C PHE A 14 21.50 -2.29 -20.90
N ARG A 15 22.81 -2.36 -21.16
CA ARG A 15 23.85 -1.93 -20.19
C ARG A 15 23.84 -0.43 -19.94
N LEU A 16 23.55 0.38 -20.97
CA LEU A 16 23.41 1.83 -20.83
C LEU A 16 22.17 2.19 -20.02
N LEU A 17 21.05 1.48 -20.20
CA LEU A 17 19.83 1.64 -19.40
C LEU A 17 20.02 1.20 -17.94
N ILE A 18 20.77 0.12 -17.69
CA ILE A 18 21.15 -0.30 -16.34
C ILE A 18 22.08 0.75 -15.69
N ALA A 19 23.05 1.28 -16.45
CA ALA A 19 23.99 2.28 -15.95
C ALA A 19 23.32 3.65 -15.71
N LEU A 20 22.42 4.08 -16.59
CA LEU A 20 21.60 5.30 -16.42
C LEU A 20 20.57 5.13 -15.30
N GLY A 21 19.99 3.93 -15.15
CA GLY A 21 19.16 3.57 -14.00
C GLY A 21 19.94 3.62 -12.69
N ALA A 22 21.19 3.12 -12.68
CA ALA A 22 22.07 3.18 -11.53
C ALA A 22 22.53 4.62 -11.21
N MET A 23 22.81 5.46 -12.21
CA MET A 23 23.19 6.86 -12.02
C MET A 23 22.02 7.75 -11.58
N ALA A 24 20.81 7.52 -12.10
CA ALA A 24 19.59 8.18 -11.62
C ALA A 24 19.28 7.78 -10.16
N TRP A 25 19.57 6.54 -9.77
CA TRP A 25 19.46 6.04 -8.39
C TRP A 25 20.53 6.61 -7.44
N LEU A 26 21.76 6.84 -7.93
CA LEU A 26 22.85 7.45 -7.14
C LEU A 26 22.59 8.92 -6.80
N SER A 27 21.73 9.61 -7.55
CA SER A 27 21.45 11.04 -7.37
C SER A 27 20.33 11.34 -6.37
N SER A 28 19.58 10.31 -5.92
CA SER A 28 18.52 10.44 -4.92
C SER A 28 19.00 10.38 -3.47
N ALA A 29 20.28 10.06 -3.20
CA ALA A 29 20.77 9.75 -1.85
C ALA A 29 21.17 10.98 -0.99
N GLN A 30 20.65 12.17 -1.28
CA GLN A 30 20.94 13.38 -0.50
C GLN A 30 19.65 14.09 -0.07
N ALA A 31 18.81 13.40 0.70
CA ALA A 31 17.85 14.08 1.56
C ALA A 31 18.60 14.61 2.79
N ALA A 32 18.79 15.94 2.85
CA ALA A 32 19.21 16.62 4.07
C ALA A 32 18.21 16.30 5.19
N ALA A 33 18.68 16.22 6.44
CA ALA A 33 17.78 16.10 7.58
C ALA A 33 16.78 17.28 7.58
N PRO A 34 15.49 17.05 7.86
CA PRO A 34 14.50 18.09 7.97
C PRO A 34 14.87 19.03 9.12
N ASP A 35 15.05 20.30 8.79
CA ASP A 35 15.32 21.34 9.75
C ASP A 35 14.01 21.87 10.34
N ASN A 36 13.64 21.40 11.53
CA ASN A 36 12.48 21.89 12.28
C ASN A 36 12.80 23.15 13.11
N SER A 37 14.04 23.64 13.09
CA SER A 37 14.49 24.73 13.95
C SER A 37 13.63 25.98 13.79
N GLN A 38 13.18 26.29 12.58
CA GLN A 38 12.33 27.46 12.31
C GLN A 38 10.99 27.39 13.05
N CYS A 39 10.35 26.23 13.11
CA CYS A 39 9.10 26.03 13.84
C CYS A 39 9.35 26.05 15.36
N LEU A 40 10.40 25.36 15.81
CA LEU A 40 10.71 25.21 17.23
C LEU A 40 11.19 26.52 17.89
N ARG A 41 11.64 27.52 17.12
CA ARG A 41 11.95 28.87 17.65
C ARG A 41 10.80 29.51 18.42
N CYS A 42 9.56 29.22 18.04
CA CYS A 42 8.38 29.72 18.75
C CYS A 42 7.65 28.59 19.50
N HIS A 43 7.59 27.39 18.93
CA HIS A 43 6.82 26.29 19.51
C HIS A 43 7.54 25.56 20.66
N ALA A 44 8.85 25.72 20.83
CA ALA A 44 9.57 25.22 21.99
C ALA A 44 9.58 26.20 23.18
N ASP A 45 8.90 27.35 23.05
CA ASP A 45 8.73 28.30 24.14
C ASP A 45 7.50 27.92 24.99
N SER A 46 7.69 27.69 26.29
CA SER A 46 6.59 27.33 27.21
C SER A 46 5.55 28.45 27.37
N ASP A 47 5.93 29.69 27.04
CA ASP A 47 5.04 30.85 27.14
C ASP A 47 4.12 30.97 25.91
N VAL A 48 4.28 30.14 24.88
CA VAL A 48 3.42 30.17 23.68
C VAL A 48 2.01 29.65 23.99
N HIS A 49 1.02 30.52 23.83
CA HIS A 49 -0.39 30.21 24.12
C HIS A 49 -1.33 30.81 23.08
N ALA A 50 -2.51 30.21 22.96
CA ALA A 50 -3.54 30.70 22.05
C ALA A 50 -4.10 32.05 22.53
N VAL A 51 -4.16 33.03 21.61
CA VAL A 51 -4.57 34.40 21.92
C VAL A 51 -6.10 34.56 21.98
N THR A 52 -6.88 33.61 21.46
CA THR A 52 -8.35 33.70 21.42
C THR A 52 -9.02 32.73 22.39
N THR A 53 -10.10 33.18 23.04
CA THR A 53 -10.91 32.36 23.96
C THR A 53 -11.54 31.12 23.30
N GLN A 54 -11.75 31.16 21.99
CA GLN A 54 -12.20 29.99 21.21
C GLN A 54 -11.13 28.91 21.04
N ASN A 55 -9.86 29.25 21.24
CA ASN A 55 -8.72 28.32 21.17
C ASN A 55 -8.00 28.18 22.53
N ALA A 56 -8.56 28.73 23.61
CA ALA A 56 -8.01 28.66 24.96
C ALA A 56 -7.99 27.20 25.41
N GLY A 57 -6.84 26.54 25.25
CA GLY A 57 -6.68 25.10 25.47
C GLY A 57 -5.90 24.37 24.38
N LYS A 58 -5.67 24.98 23.20
CA LYS A 58 -4.76 24.41 22.20
C LYS A 58 -3.32 24.47 22.72
N LYS A 59 -2.71 23.29 22.86
CA LYS A 59 -1.31 23.11 23.24
C LYS A 59 -0.43 23.52 22.05
N LEU A 60 0.05 24.75 22.06
CA LEU A 60 0.98 25.27 21.05
C LEU A 60 2.44 24.94 21.37
N PHE A 61 2.73 24.69 22.64
CA PHE A 61 4.04 24.29 23.13
C PHE A 61 4.35 22.82 22.80
N ILE A 62 5.53 22.59 22.24
CA ILE A 62 6.13 21.28 21.98
C ILE A 62 7.48 21.26 22.71
N SER A 63 7.63 20.35 23.67
CA SER A 63 8.93 20.13 24.31
C SER A 63 9.90 19.53 23.29
N ASP A 64 11.04 20.19 23.04
CA ASP A 64 12.08 19.70 22.14
C ASP A 64 12.58 18.32 22.59
N GLU A 65 12.81 18.15 23.90
CA GLU A 65 13.24 16.89 24.49
C GLU A 65 12.21 15.77 24.23
N ALA A 66 10.95 16.00 24.59
CA ALA A 66 9.90 14.98 24.46
C ALA A 66 9.58 14.65 22.99
N TYR A 67 9.75 15.62 22.08
CA TYR A 67 9.61 15.41 20.65
C TYR A 67 10.75 14.57 20.08
N ARG A 68 11.99 14.86 20.48
CA ARG A 68 13.19 14.14 20.02
C ARG A 68 13.27 12.72 20.55
N GLU A 69 12.66 12.45 21.70
CA GLU A 69 12.47 11.11 22.25
C GLU A 69 11.30 10.35 21.60
N GLY A 70 10.42 11.03 20.85
CA GLY A 70 9.25 10.43 20.22
C GLY A 70 9.56 9.65 18.93
N VAL A 71 8.65 8.75 18.54
CA VAL A 71 8.78 7.93 17.31
C VAL A 71 8.75 8.74 16.02
N HIS A 72 8.28 9.98 16.07
CA HIS A 72 8.19 10.90 14.95
C HIS A 72 9.29 11.97 14.93
N ALA A 73 10.31 11.87 15.79
CA ALA A 73 11.42 12.82 15.87
C ALA A 73 12.15 13.07 14.54
N SER A 74 12.05 12.10 13.62
CA SER A 74 12.66 12.15 12.30
C SER A 74 11.75 12.77 11.21
N LEU A 75 10.54 13.22 11.52
CA LEU A 75 9.65 13.83 10.52
C LEU A 75 9.77 15.36 10.53
N PRO A 76 9.80 16.04 9.36
CA PRO A 76 9.64 17.48 9.33
C PRO A 76 8.27 17.88 9.87
N CYS A 77 8.15 18.99 10.61
CA CYS A 77 6.86 19.53 11.03
C CYS A 77 5.92 19.73 9.83
N VAL A 78 6.46 20.18 8.69
CA VAL A 78 5.70 20.43 7.45
C VAL A 78 5.21 19.15 6.75
N ALA A 79 5.64 17.96 7.19
CA ALA A 79 5.04 16.70 6.72
C ALA A 79 3.60 16.53 7.25
N CYS A 80 3.36 16.98 8.48
CA CYS A 80 2.06 16.90 9.14
C CYS A 80 1.31 18.24 9.16
N HIS A 81 2.03 19.36 9.05
CA HIS A 81 1.45 20.69 9.12
C HIS A 81 1.46 21.37 7.75
N GLN A 82 0.34 21.98 7.38
CA GLN A 82 0.21 22.80 6.18
C GLN A 82 -0.40 24.15 6.53
N SER A 83 0.08 25.21 5.89
CA SER A 83 -0.49 26.56 5.98
C SER A 83 -1.41 26.84 4.79
N GLU A 84 -2.36 27.75 4.95
CA GLU A 84 -3.23 28.20 3.84
C GLU A 84 -2.41 28.78 2.67
N ALA A 85 -2.88 28.58 1.44
CA ALA A 85 -2.22 29.08 0.23
C ALA A 85 -2.52 30.58 0.04
N GLY A 86 -1.47 31.41 -0.02
CA GLY A 86 -1.57 32.88 0.01
C GLY A 86 -1.39 33.44 1.44
N ASN A 87 -0.84 34.65 1.56
CA ASN A 87 -0.30 35.25 2.79
C ASN A 87 0.85 34.46 3.45
N ALA A 88 2.06 34.54 2.86
CA ALA A 88 3.36 34.17 3.44
C ALA A 88 3.52 32.76 4.10
N GLY A 89 2.51 31.89 4.07
CA GLY A 89 2.59 30.54 4.61
C GLY A 89 2.89 30.50 6.11
N PHE A 90 3.90 29.72 6.52
CA PHE A 90 4.39 29.66 7.91
C PHE A 90 5.09 30.94 8.37
N ASP A 91 5.46 31.85 7.45
CA ASP A 91 6.10 33.13 7.78
C ASP A 91 5.08 34.17 8.30
N ALA A 92 3.78 33.97 8.06
CA ALA A 92 2.74 34.81 8.65
C ALA A 92 2.47 34.37 10.09
N LEU A 93 2.84 35.17 11.10
CA LEU A 93 2.63 34.82 12.52
C LEU A 93 1.51 35.66 13.17
N PRO A 94 0.52 35.05 13.86
CA PRO A 94 0.28 33.61 13.97
C PRO A 94 -0.20 32.99 12.64
N HIS A 95 0.35 31.83 12.27
CA HIS A 95 0.00 31.17 11.02
C HIS A 95 -1.33 30.42 11.15
N LYS A 96 -2.11 30.41 10.08
CA LYS A 96 -3.35 29.63 9.99
C LYS A 96 -3.04 28.26 9.41
N GLN A 97 -3.22 27.22 10.22
CA GLN A 97 -3.08 25.84 9.77
C GLN A 97 -4.33 25.35 9.06
N VAL A 98 -4.10 24.49 8.06
CA VAL A 98 -5.14 23.80 7.31
C VAL A 98 -4.90 22.29 7.43
N THR A 99 -5.97 21.57 7.78
CA THR A 99 -5.96 20.10 7.75
C THR A 99 -6.31 19.62 6.36
N THR A 100 -5.51 18.72 5.79
CA THR A 100 -5.76 18.07 4.50
C THR A 100 -5.81 16.56 4.66
N VAL A 101 -6.25 15.82 3.65
CA VAL A 101 -6.28 14.35 3.74
C VAL A 101 -4.85 13.78 3.82
N ALA A 102 -3.90 14.44 3.15
CA ALA A 102 -2.51 14.02 3.06
C ALA A 102 -1.75 14.07 4.40
N ASN A 103 -2.17 14.90 5.36
CA ASN A 103 -1.52 15.04 6.67
C ASN A 103 -2.29 14.37 7.82
N SER A 104 -3.24 13.49 7.51
CA SER A 104 -3.90 12.64 8.51
C SER A 104 -2.97 11.50 8.97
N CYS A 105 -3.16 10.97 10.17
CA CYS A 105 -2.41 9.79 10.62
C CYS A 105 -2.63 8.59 9.67
N GLU A 106 -3.81 8.51 9.06
CA GLU A 106 -4.23 7.41 8.19
C GLU A 106 -3.51 7.43 6.83
N SER A 107 -2.99 8.57 6.36
CA SER A 107 -2.22 8.62 5.11
C SER A 107 -0.94 7.78 5.19
N CYS A 108 -0.30 7.75 6.38
CA CYS A 108 0.90 6.95 6.64
C CYS A 108 0.61 5.61 7.32
N HIS A 109 -0.33 5.58 8.28
CA HIS A 109 -0.62 4.39 9.08
C HIS A 109 -1.79 3.56 8.55
N GLY A 110 -2.66 4.10 7.69
CA GLY A 110 -3.93 3.49 7.33
C GLY A 110 -3.80 2.11 6.69
N VAL A 111 -2.70 1.85 5.98
CA VAL A 111 -2.41 0.54 5.38
C VAL A 111 -1.81 -0.42 6.41
N VAL A 112 -0.76 -0.02 7.13
CA VAL A 112 -0.01 -0.90 8.05
C VAL A 112 -0.77 -1.15 9.36
N LYS A 113 -1.64 -0.22 9.76
CA LYS A 113 -2.43 -0.25 10.99
C LYS A 113 -3.93 -0.28 10.69
N HIS A 114 -4.33 -0.88 9.55
CA HIS A 114 -5.73 -0.91 9.12
C HIS A 114 -6.66 -1.48 10.20
N ASP A 115 -6.26 -2.51 10.95
CA ASP A 115 -7.04 -3.08 12.06
C ASP A 115 -7.35 -2.05 13.16
N ILE A 116 -6.37 -1.18 13.47
CA ILE A 116 -6.53 -0.10 14.45
C ILE A 116 -7.51 0.94 13.91
N VAL A 117 -7.37 1.34 12.65
CA VAL A 117 -8.25 2.32 12.00
C VAL A 117 -9.69 1.80 11.97
N THR A 118 -9.89 0.55 11.53
CA THR A 118 -11.21 -0.09 11.51
C THR A 118 -11.82 -0.22 12.91
N ALA A 119 -11.01 -0.53 13.94
CA ALA A 119 -11.48 -0.55 15.32
C ALA A 119 -11.87 0.85 15.81
N TYR A 120 -11.04 1.86 15.55
CA TYR A 120 -11.32 3.27 15.85
C TYR A 120 -12.62 3.76 15.21
N GLN A 121 -12.84 3.47 13.94
CA GLN A 121 -14.08 3.83 13.21
C GLN A 121 -15.33 3.20 13.85
N LYS A 122 -15.20 2.05 14.52
CA LYS A 122 -16.30 1.40 15.25
C LYS A 122 -16.59 2.05 16.62
N SER A 123 -15.69 2.90 17.12
CA SER A 123 -15.82 3.53 18.43
C SER A 123 -17.00 4.48 18.53
N VAL A 124 -17.51 4.67 19.75
CA VAL A 124 -18.57 5.66 20.01
C VAL A 124 -18.16 7.09 19.69
N HIS A 125 -16.87 7.41 19.81
CA HIS A 125 -16.38 8.74 19.47
C HIS A 125 -16.43 8.96 17.96
N SER A 126 -15.84 8.05 17.18
CA SER A 126 -15.82 8.17 15.72
C SER A 126 -17.22 8.09 15.10
N LYS A 127 -18.18 7.39 15.72
CA LYS A 127 -19.56 7.28 15.21
C LYS A 127 -20.43 8.49 15.49
N ASN A 128 -20.20 9.17 16.62
CA ASN A 128 -21.08 10.24 17.11
C ASN A 128 -20.47 11.64 16.98
N ILE A 129 -19.15 11.73 16.78
CA ILE A 129 -18.43 12.99 16.63
C ILE A 129 -17.90 13.07 15.19
N PRO A 130 -18.14 14.19 14.49
CA PRO A 130 -17.58 14.42 13.16
C PRO A 130 -16.04 14.27 13.12
N GLN A 131 -15.51 13.72 12.03
CA GLN A 131 -14.07 13.43 11.87
C GLN A 131 -13.18 14.68 11.88
N ASP A 132 -13.72 15.85 11.53
CA ASP A 132 -13.01 17.14 11.63
C ASP A 132 -12.86 17.62 13.09
N LYS A 133 -13.60 17.02 14.03
CA LYS A 133 -13.60 17.35 15.46
C LYS A 133 -13.00 16.26 16.35
N PHE A 134 -12.93 15.02 15.87
CA PHE A 134 -12.36 13.89 16.60
C PHE A 134 -11.57 12.99 15.65
N SER A 135 -10.31 12.72 15.98
CA SER A 135 -9.38 11.93 15.18
C SER A 135 -8.43 11.12 16.07
N CYS A 136 -7.47 10.39 15.49
CA CYS A 136 -6.43 9.70 16.24
C CYS A 136 -5.67 10.66 17.19
N GLN A 137 -5.52 11.93 16.80
CA GLN A 137 -4.83 12.95 17.60
C GLN A 137 -5.63 13.41 18.82
N SER A 138 -6.92 13.10 18.88
CA SER A 138 -7.76 13.39 20.06
C SER A 138 -7.41 12.51 21.26
N CYS A 139 -6.75 11.36 21.02
CA CYS A 139 -6.27 10.45 22.06
C CYS A 139 -4.74 10.37 22.12
N HIS A 140 -4.05 10.61 20.99
CA HIS A 140 -2.59 10.49 20.89
C HIS A 140 -1.93 11.83 20.56
N ASP A 141 -0.86 12.17 21.26
CA ASP A 141 0.02 13.27 20.86
C ASP A 141 1.10 12.74 19.92
N ALA A 142 1.02 13.09 18.63
CA ALA A 142 1.99 12.63 17.64
C ALA A 142 3.40 13.17 17.90
N HIS A 143 3.55 14.29 18.63
CA HIS A 143 4.85 14.87 18.94
C HIS A 143 5.58 14.05 19.99
N THR A 144 4.88 13.57 21.01
CA THR A 144 5.47 12.85 22.14
C THR A 144 5.14 11.36 22.13
N ALA A 145 4.65 10.84 21.00
CA ALA A 145 4.28 9.44 20.85
C ALA A 145 5.52 8.56 21.08
N GLN A 146 5.46 7.67 22.06
CA GLN A 146 6.51 6.72 22.35
C GLN A 146 6.25 5.38 21.63
N PRO A 147 7.28 4.55 21.38
CA PRO A 147 7.09 3.21 20.84
C PRO A 147 6.07 2.44 21.67
N ALA A 148 5.14 1.74 21.01
CA ALA A 148 4.08 1.01 21.68
C ALA A 148 4.65 -0.20 22.45
N VAL A 149 5.17 0.03 23.64
CA VAL A 149 5.64 -1.00 24.56
C VAL A 149 5.10 -0.65 25.95
N ILE A 150 3.84 -0.95 26.18
CA ILE A 150 3.35 -0.97 27.56
C ILE A 150 2.65 -2.30 27.84
N THR A 151 3.47 -3.34 27.95
CA THR A 151 3.14 -4.51 28.79
C THR A 151 3.24 -4.05 30.24
N GLN A 152 2.13 -4.07 30.98
CA GLN A 152 2.06 -3.71 32.40
C GLN A 152 2.41 -2.23 32.69
N PRO A 153 1.50 -1.28 32.39
CA PRO A 153 1.75 0.13 32.66
C PRO A 153 1.97 0.36 34.16
N ASP A 154 2.95 1.19 34.51
CA ASP A 154 3.07 1.68 35.87
C ASP A 154 1.95 2.69 36.21
N ARG A 155 1.85 3.08 37.47
CA ARG A 155 0.80 4.02 37.91
C ARG A 155 0.87 5.39 37.23
N ALA A 156 2.07 5.88 36.91
CA ALA A 156 2.24 7.15 36.24
C ALA A 156 1.77 7.07 34.77
N GLN A 157 2.09 5.96 34.09
CA GLN A 157 1.62 5.67 32.74
C GLN A 157 0.11 5.47 32.69
N ILE A 158 -0.49 4.79 33.67
CA ILE A 158 -1.95 4.68 33.80
C ILE A 158 -2.58 6.06 33.96
N ALA A 159 -2.06 6.88 34.87
CA ALA A 159 -2.55 8.24 35.10
C ALA A 159 -2.44 9.10 33.84
N SER A 160 -1.29 9.09 33.17
CA SER A 160 -1.06 9.81 31.91
C SER A 160 -1.97 9.31 30.78
N THR A 161 -2.22 8.00 30.70
CA THR A 161 -3.12 7.43 29.69
C THR A 161 -4.56 7.83 29.97
N ASN A 162 -4.99 7.80 31.24
CA ASN A 162 -6.36 8.17 31.60
C ASN A 162 -6.61 9.67 31.49
N ALA A 163 -5.55 10.48 31.63
CA ALA A 163 -5.63 11.94 31.49
C ALA A 163 -6.24 12.35 30.15
N MET A 164 -5.92 11.67 29.04
CA MET A 164 -6.49 11.98 27.72
C MET A 164 -8.02 11.84 27.69
N CYS A 165 -8.56 10.87 28.45
CA CYS A 165 -10.00 10.67 28.55
C CYS A 165 -10.60 11.74 29.48
N THR A 166 -10.02 11.93 30.66
CA THR A 166 -10.55 12.88 31.64
C THR A 166 -10.45 14.32 31.18
N ASP A 167 -9.51 14.67 30.32
CA ASP A 167 -9.38 16.01 29.75
C ASP A 167 -10.64 16.44 29.01
N CYS A 168 -11.17 15.59 28.13
CA CYS A 168 -12.42 15.89 27.42
C CYS A 168 -13.65 15.61 28.28
N HIS A 169 -13.61 14.57 29.11
CA HIS A 169 -14.75 14.18 29.92
C HIS A 169 -14.95 15.04 31.16
N THR A 170 -13.98 15.83 31.64
CA THR A 170 -14.18 16.67 32.83
C THR A 170 -14.29 18.17 32.50
N ARG A 171 -13.83 18.60 31.31
CA ARG A 171 -13.95 19.99 30.87
C ARG A 171 -15.33 20.28 30.29
N ALA A 172 -16.12 21.09 31.01
CA ALA A 172 -17.51 21.40 30.68
C ALA A 172 -17.70 21.97 29.27
N ALA A 173 -16.79 22.85 28.82
CA ALA A 173 -16.85 23.48 27.51
C ALA A 173 -16.60 22.46 26.38
N ASP A 174 -15.51 21.70 26.47
CA ASP A 174 -15.11 20.72 25.46
C ASP A 174 -16.12 19.57 25.36
N PHE A 175 -16.54 19.03 26.51
CA PHE A 175 -17.53 17.96 26.53
C PHE A 175 -18.84 18.38 25.87
N LYS A 176 -19.33 19.59 26.16
CA LYS A 176 -20.55 20.12 25.56
C LYS A 176 -20.37 20.39 24.06
N ALA A 177 -19.21 20.90 23.64
CA ALA A 177 -18.91 21.18 22.25
C ALA A 177 -18.85 19.91 21.38
N LEU A 178 -18.32 18.81 21.93
CA LEU A 178 -18.17 17.54 21.22
C LEU A 178 -19.43 16.66 21.30
N SER A 179 -20.11 16.61 22.45
CA SER A 179 -21.22 15.67 22.70
C SER A 179 -22.62 16.31 22.64
N GLY A 180 -22.71 17.64 22.71
CA GLY A 180 -23.97 18.38 22.90
C GLY A 180 -24.58 18.26 24.30
N LYS A 181 -23.95 17.54 25.23
CA LYS A 181 -24.47 17.27 26.59
C LYS A 181 -23.73 18.06 27.65
N SER A 182 -24.35 18.23 28.83
CA SER A 182 -23.67 18.80 30.00
C SER A 182 -22.75 17.76 30.64
N VAL A 183 -21.57 18.19 31.07
CA VAL A 183 -20.61 17.36 31.83
C VAL A 183 -21.19 16.83 33.15
N THR A 184 -22.28 17.40 33.66
CA THR A 184 -22.97 16.91 34.86
C THR A 184 -23.90 15.73 34.59
N THR A 185 -24.16 15.41 33.33
CA THR A 185 -25.11 14.33 32.94
C THR A 185 -24.45 12.96 32.81
N GLN A 186 -23.13 12.90 32.91
CA GLN A 186 -22.36 11.66 32.90
C GLN A 186 -22.09 11.18 34.33
N ASP A 187 -22.03 9.87 34.54
CA ASP A 187 -21.59 9.28 35.79
C ASP A 187 -20.12 8.85 35.66
N LEU A 188 -19.20 9.66 36.19
CA LEU A 188 -17.77 9.32 36.29
C LEU A 188 -17.40 8.68 37.63
N SER A 189 -18.35 8.57 38.56
CA SER A 189 -18.09 8.02 39.89
C SER A 189 -17.83 6.51 39.86
N HIS A 190 -18.27 5.84 38.78
CA HIS A 190 -18.22 4.38 38.63
C HIS A 190 -18.77 3.68 39.88
N SER A 191 -19.87 4.19 40.43
CA SER A 191 -20.47 3.75 41.70
C SER A 191 -20.82 2.25 41.74
N ALA A 192 -21.02 1.63 40.57
CA ALA A 192 -21.25 0.19 40.42
C ALA A 192 -19.97 -0.67 40.52
N LEU A 193 -18.78 -0.06 40.52
CA LEU A 193 -17.49 -0.76 40.56
C LEU A 193 -17.02 -0.94 42.02
N PRO A 194 -16.87 -2.18 42.53
CA PRO A 194 -16.34 -2.41 43.87
C PRO A 194 -14.92 -1.84 44.00
N ALA A 195 -14.65 -1.10 45.07
CA ALA A 195 -13.36 -0.45 45.29
C ALA A 195 -12.88 0.33 44.05
N ALA A 196 -13.74 1.19 43.49
CA ALA A 196 -13.50 1.93 42.25
C ALA A 196 -12.13 2.63 42.20
N GLN A 197 -11.68 3.20 43.32
CA GLN A 197 -10.38 3.87 43.39
C GLN A 197 -9.20 2.94 43.12
N LEU A 198 -9.25 1.69 43.59
CA LEU A 198 -8.21 0.70 43.33
C LEU A 198 -8.17 0.32 41.85
N HIS A 199 -9.34 0.10 41.24
CA HIS A 199 -9.45 -0.20 39.81
C HIS A 199 -8.93 0.96 38.96
N LEU A 200 -9.38 2.19 39.22
CA LEU A 200 -8.97 3.37 38.46
C LEU A 200 -7.48 3.72 38.61
N SER A 201 -6.86 3.32 39.73
CA SER A 201 -5.40 3.46 39.93
C SER A 201 -4.55 2.34 39.32
N SER A 202 -5.19 1.24 38.89
CA SER A 202 -4.50 0.03 38.40
C SER A 202 -4.87 -0.34 36.97
N LEU A 203 -5.87 0.31 36.37
CA LEU A 203 -6.38 0.05 35.04
C LEU A 203 -6.48 1.33 34.23
N ARG A 204 -6.22 1.22 32.93
CA ARG A 204 -6.51 2.29 31.98
C ARG A 204 -8.00 2.29 31.66
N CYS A 205 -8.59 3.44 31.33
CA CYS A 205 -9.98 3.52 30.90
C CYS A 205 -10.26 2.56 29.72
N ILE A 206 -9.31 2.46 28.77
CA ILE A 206 -9.42 1.54 27.62
C ILE A 206 -9.43 0.06 28.01
N ASP A 207 -8.86 -0.31 29.17
CA ASP A 207 -8.89 -1.69 29.67
C ASP A 207 -10.31 -2.13 30.06
N CYS A 208 -11.22 -1.17 30.27
CA CYS A 208 -12.63 -1.44 30.58
C CYS A 208 -13.58 -1.01 29.45
N HIS A 209 -13.25 0.05 28.72
CA HIS A 209 -14.14 0.67 27.73
C HIS A 209 -13.88 0.24 26.28
N ALA A 210 -12.75 -0.39 25.95
CA ALA A 210 -12.61 -1.02 24.64
C ALA A 210 -13.53 -2.26 24.54
N ALA A 211 -14.11 -2.50 23.37
CA ALA A 211 -14.94 -3.67 23.09
C ALA A 211 -14.18 -4.97 23.43
N SER A 212 -14.83 -5.94 24.08
CA SER A 212 -14.17 -7.16 24.58
C SER A 212 -13.49 -8.00 23.49
N GLY A 213 -14.06 -8.00 22.27
CA GLY A 213 -13.50 -8.68 21.10
C GLY A 213 -12.41 -7.89 20.34
N ASP A 214 -12.18 -6.63 20.70
CA ASP A 214 -11.17 -5.80 20.05
C ASP A 214 -9.79 -6.02 20.69
N LYS A 215 -8.88 -6.62 19.92
CA LYS A 215 -7.50 -6.87 20.32
C LYS A 215 -6.61 -5.63 20.22
N THR A 216 -7.05 -4.59 19.52
CA THR A 216 -6.29 -3.35 19.32
C THR A 216 -6.54 -2.31 20.41
N LEU A 217 -7.64 -2.43 21.16
CA LEU A 217 -8.11 -1.48 22.18
C LEU A 217 -8.56 -0.09 21.66
N HIS A 218 -8.89 0.02 20.37
CA HIS A 218 -9.30 1.28 19.74
C HIS A 218 -10.80 1.38 19.47
N ALA A 219 -11.55 0.27 19.53
CA ALA A 219 -13.01 0.25 19.46
C ALA A 219 -13.63 0.58 20.82
N ILE A 220 -13.64 1.86 21.18
CA ILE A 220 -14.25 2.35 22.44
C ILE A 220 -15.76 2.17 22.39
N ALA A 221 -16.30 1.38 23.32
CA ALA A 221 -17.71 1.06 23.46
C ALA A 221 -18.46 2.12 24.29
N PRO A 222 -19.81 2.19 24.17
CA PRO A 222 -20.62 3.00 25.07
C PRO A 222 -20.40 2.60 26.54
N ALA A 223 -20.55 3.54 27.48
CA ALA A 223 -20.39 3.25 28.91
C ALA A 223 -21.27 2.09 29.42
N LYS A 224 -22.44 1.87 28.81
CA LYS A 224 -23.35 0.75 29.16
C LYS A 224 -22.88 -0.61 28.65
N GLU A 225 -21.94 -0.62 27.72
CA GLU A 225 -21.38 -1.81 27.07
C GLU A 225 -19.91 -2.03 27.49
N SER A 226 -19.46 -1.38 28.57
CA SER A 226 -18.16 -1.66 29.17
C SER A 226 -18.06 -3.12 29.61
N VAL A 227 -16.85 -3.64 29.67
CA VAL A 227 -16.60 -5.03 30.07
C VAL A 227 -17.18 -5.34 31.45
N SER A 228 -17.69 -6.56 31.62
CA SER A 228 -18.21 -7.03 32.89
C SER A 228 -17.11 -7.59 33.80
N CYS A 229 -17.41 -7.70 35.10
CA CYS A 229 -16.49 -8.28 36.08
C CYS A 229 -16.09 -9.71 35.70
N SER A 230 -17.04 -10.53 35.23
CA SER A 230 -16.77 -11.92 34.85
C SER A 230 -15.85 -12.05 33.64
N GLN A 231 -15.87 -11.09 32.71
CA GLN A 231 -14.95 -11.07 31.57
C GLN A 231 -13.50 -10.78 32.00
N CYS A 232 -13.30 -9.98 33.05
CA CYS A 232 -11.97 -9.66 33.56
C CYS A 232 -11.45 -10.69 34.58
N HIS A 233 -12.33 -11.24 35.41
CA HIS A 233 -12.01 -12.17 36.50
C HIS A 233 -12.32 -13.65 36.19
N SER A 234 -12.34 -14.04 34.91
CA SER A 234 -12.43 -15.45 34.49
C SER A 234 -11.06 -16.12 34.34
N GLU A 235 -11.05 -17.45 34.17
CA GLU A 235 -9.83 -18.22 33.90
C GLU A 235 -9.12 -17.82 32.59
N SER A 236 -9.87 -17.38 31.57
CA SER A 236 -9.33 -16.83 30.31
C SER A 236 -8.97 -15.34 30.38
N SER A 237 -9.13 -14.72 31.56
CA SER A 237 -8.95 -13.32 31.93
C SER A 237 -8.63 -12.34 30.79
N LEU A 238 -9.66 -11.60 30.35
CA LEU A 238 -9.48 -10.47 29.44
C LEU A 238 -8.50 -9.44 30.02
N LEU A 239 -8.48 -9.27 31.35
CA LEU A 239 -7.53 -8.40 32.04
C LEU A 239 -6.08 -8.82 31.76
N ALA A 240 -5.76 -10.12 31.87
CA ALA A 240 -4.44 -10.62 31.54
C ALA A 240 -4.09 -10.38 30.07
N GLN A 241 -5.04 -10.56 29.14
CA GLN A 241 -4.83 -10.27 27.72
C GLN A 241 -4.52 -8.78 27.47
N ARG A 242 -5.25 -7.86 28.12
CA ARG A 242 -5.10 -6.41 27.93
C ARG A 242 -3.86 -5.84 28.60
N GLN A 243 -3.42 -6.44 29.71
CA GLN A 243 -2.22 -6.02 30.44
C GLN A 243 -0.93 -6.72 29.99
N ARG A 244 -1.02 -7.84 29.25
CA ARG A 244 0.13 -8.62 28.76
C ARG A 244 0.23 -8.65 27.23
N PHE A 245 0.04 -7.50 26.57
CA PHE A 245 0.28 -7.40 25.12
C PHE A 245 1.77 -7.19 24.82
N THR A 246 2.50 -8.25 24.47
CA THR A 246 3.85 -8.14 23.90
C THR A 246 3.73 -7.86 22.40
N PRO A 247 4.16 -6.69 21.89
CA PRO A 247 4.17 -6.44 20.45
C PRO A 247 5.12 -7.44 19.78
N PRO A 248 4.78 -8.00 18.60
CA PRO A 248 5.74 -8.73 17.79
C PRO A 248 6.97 -7.86 17.48
N GLY A 249 8.17 -8.44 17.41
CA GLY A 249 9.45 -7.70 17.32
C GLY A 249 9.52 -6.64 16.20
N PHE A 250 8.80 -6.84 15.08
CA PHE A 250 8.74 -5.85 14.00
C PHE A 250 8.00 -4.55 14.36
N MET A 251 7.23 -4.53 15.45
CA MET A 251 6.59 -3.33 16.01
C MET A 251 7.43 -2.66 17.10
N GLN A 252 8.58 -3.24 17.50
CA GLN A 252 9.45 -2.74 18.55
C GLN A 252 10.61 -1.87 18.03
N GLU A 253 10.95 -1.94 16.75
CA GLU A 253 12.16 -1.30 16.23
C GLU A 253 11.93 0.15 15.76
N GLY A 254 12.27 1.08 16.65
CA GLY A 254 12.80 2.40 16.30
C GLY A 254 14.30 2.41 16.58
N SER A 255 15.13 2.53 15.52
CA SER A 255 16.61 2.54 15.48
C SER A 255 17.31 1.20 15.26
N LEU A 256 18.23 1.18 14.28
CA LEU A 256 19.09 0.04 13.91
C LEU A 256 20.61 0.33 14.04
N LEU A 257 21.01 1.39 14.76
CA LEU A 257 22.43 1.67 15.06
C LEU A 257 22.95 0.72 16.15
N GLY A 258 24.12 0.09 15.93
CA GLY A 258 24.71 -0.91 16.85
C GLY A 258 24.42 -2.38 16.49
N HIS A 259 23.77 -2.62 15.35
CA HIS A 259 23.45 -3.97 14.84
C HIS A 259 24.42 -4.47 13.76
N GLY A 260 25.58 -3.81 13.57
CA GLY A 260 26.62 -4.23 12.62
C GLY A 260 26.25 -4.01 11.15
N LEU A 261 25.37 -3.04 10.85
CA LEU A 261 24.95 -2.69 9.49
C LEU A 261 25.98 -1.79 8.75
N PHE A 262 26.95 -1.20 9.44
CA PHE A 262 28.06 -0.42 8.86
C PHE A 262 29.40 -0.74 9.54
N ASP A 263 30.52 -0.32 8.94
CA ASP A 263 31.85 -0.40 9.55
C ASP A 263 31.99 0.69 10.62
N ASP A 264 31.38 0.40 11.77
CA ASP A 264 31.21 1.30 12.89
C ASP A 264 32.55 1.84 13.41
N ALA A 265 33.63 1.05 13.34
CA ALA A 265 34.97 1.46 13.80
C ALA A 265 35.64 2.48 12.86
N SER A 266 35.45 2.35 11.55
CA SER A 266 35.96 3.29 10.55
C SER A 266 35.20 4.63 10.58
N LEU A 267 33.89 4.57 10.84
CA LEU A 267 33.02 5.75 10.90
C LEU A 267 33.29 6.59 12.16
N ILE A 268 33.43 5.96 13.32
CA ILE A 268 33.79 6.62 14.58
C ILE A 268 35.14 7.33 14.47
N LYS A 269 36.14 6.67 13.89
CA LYS A 269 37.49 7.24 13.70
C LYS A 269 37.51 8.43 12.73
N THR A 270 36.65 8.42 11.72
CA THR A 270 36.49 9.54 10.76
C THR A 270 35.83 10.75 11.43
N LEU A 271 34.86 10.51 12.31
CA LEU A 271 34.17 11.56 13.06
C LEU A 271 35.08 12.20 14.14
N ASP A 272 35.91 11.41 14.82
CA ASP A 272 36.91 11.90 15.78
C ASP A 272 37.98 12.80 15.11
N SER A 273 38.30 12.53 13.84
CA SER A 273 39.31 13.30 13.09
C SER A 273 38.86 14.70 12.65
N LEU A 274 37.56 15.01 12.76
CA LEU A 274 36.97 16.29 12.35
C LEU A 274 36.89 17.34 13.49
N GLY A 275 37.50 17.06 14.65
CA GLY A 275 37.78 18.08 15.67
C GLY A 275 36.63 18.47 16.61
N GLY A 276 35.61 17.61 16.76
CA GLY A 276 34.55 17.78 17.77
C GLY A 276 34.83 16.98 19.05
N ILE A 277 34.56 17.57 20.22
CA ILE A 277 34.84 17.00 21.54
C ILE A 277 34.08 15.69 21.78
N SER A 278 34.79 14.73 22.40
CA SER A 278 34.45 13.34 22.75
C SER A 278 32.98 13.01 23.03
N ALA A 279 32.47 12.02 22.31
CA ALA A 279 31.25 11.29 22.64
C ALA A 279 31.42 10.58 23.99
N LYS A 280 30.80 11.11 25.05
CA LYS A 280 30.26 10.25 26.07
C LYS A 280 28.78 10.55 26.22
N GLN A 281 28.03 9.67 25.56
CA GLN A 281 26.66 9.32 25.87
C GLN A 281 25.58 10.30 25.40
N GLN A 282 25.10 10.06 24.18
CA GLN A 282 23.67 9.95 23.94
C GLN A 282 23.42 9.23 22.62
N THR A 283 22.57 8.21 22.71
CA THR A 283 21.94 7.55 21.57
C THR A 283 21.16 8.58 20.76
N SER A 284 21.47 8.72 19.48
CA SER A 284 20.62 9.45 18.54
C SER A 284 20.47 8.66 17.24
N VAL A 285 19.21 8.40 16.90
CA VAL A 285 18.75 7.70 15.70
C VAL A 285 18.69 8.70 14.54
N ALA A 286 19.26 8.36 13.38
CA ALA A 286 19.10 9.11 12.15
C ALA A 286 18.61 8.14 11.05
N SER A 287 17.61 8.43 10.21
CA SER A 287 17.40 9.69 9.49
C SER A 287 15.98 9.76 8.90
N ALA A 288 15.47 10.99 8.77
CA ALA A 288 14.25 11.34 8.03
C ALA A 288 14.26 10.95 6.54
N GLY A 289 15.45 10.84 5.94
CA GLY A 289 15.62 10.49 4.53
C GLY A 289 15.03 9.11 4.19
N LEU A 290 14.92 8.21 5.17
CA LEU A 290 14.20 6.94 4.97
C LEU A 290 12.70 7.14 4.72
N PHE A 291 12.06 8.21 5.17
CA PHE A 291 10.67 8.50 4.79
C PHE A 291 10.57 9.22 3.44
N VAL A 292 11.66 9.79 2.92
CA VAL A 292 11.63 10.51 1.64
C VAL A 292 12.04 9.60 0.47
N ASP A 293 12.92 8.63 0.70
CA ASP A 293 13.49 7.74 -0.34
C ASP A 293 13.11 6.25 -0.22
N SER A 294 12.25 5.88 0.74
CA SER A 294 11.77 4.50 0.88
C SER A 294 10.29 4.39 0.50
N TYR A 295 9.95 3.37 -0.30
CA TYR A 295 8.61 3.21 -0.83
C TYR A 295 7.66 2.77 0.26
N MET A 296 6.72 3.66 0.60
CA MET A 296 5.62 3.39 1.51
C MET A 296 4.31 3.60 0.78
N VAL A 297 3.47 2.56 0.75
CA VAL A 297 2.16 2.59 0.10
C VAL A 297 1.31 3.69 0.74
N GLY A 298 0.82 4.64 -0.06
CA GLY A 298 -0.04 5.73 0.40
C GLY A 298 0.67 6.92 1.03
N ALA A 299 2.00 6.87 1.19
CA ALA A 299 2.76 7.97 1.79
C ALA A 299 3.84 8.50 0.85
N ASN A 300 4.77 7.63 0.44
CA ASN A 300 6.05 8.05 -0.15
C ASN A 300 6.29 7.26 -1.44
N GLY A 301 5.46 7.49 -2.46
CA GLY A 301 5.75 7.07 -3.82
C GLY A 301 7.03 7.75 -4.33
N ASN A 302 7.62 7.26 -5.44
CA ASN A 302 8.70 7.98 -6.10
C ASN A 302 8.10 8.70 -7.32
N PRO A 303 7.93 10.04 -7.28
CA PRO A 303 7.28 10.76 -8.36
C PRO A 303 7.94 10.56 -9.73
N SER A 304 9.23 10.22 -9.76
CA SER A 304 9.94 9.92 -11.00
C SER A 304 9.56 8.55 -11.56
N ILE A 305 9.43 7.54 -10.70
CA ILE A 305 8.98 6.20 -11.10
C ILE A 305 7.50 6.25 -11.49
N ASP A 306 6.66 6.94 -10.72
CA ASP A 306 5.23 7.06 -11.01
C ASP A 306 5.02 7.76 -12.35
N ARG A 307 5.72 8.87 -12.60
CA ARG A 307 5.73 9.52 -13.92
C ARG A 307 6.19 8.58 -15.03
N ALA A 308 7.24 7.78 -14.81
CA ALA A 308 7.72 6.82 -15.81
C ALA A 308 6.66 5.76 -16.12
N VAL A 309 5.96 5.24 -15.11
CA VAL A 309 4.84 4.30 -15.27
C VAL A 309 3.69 4.96 -16.03
N PHE A 310 3.29 6.18 -15.65
CA PHE A 310 2.24 6.93 -16.35
C PHE A 310 2.59 7.18 -17.82
N TRP A 311 3.83 7.59 -18.13
CA TRP A 311 4.29 7.77 -19.51
C TRP A 311 4.30 6.44 -20.26
N ALA A 312 4.80 5.36 -19.66
CA ALA A 312 4.82 4.04 -20.30
C ALA A 312 3.40 3.56 -20.64
N VAL A 313 2.46 3.70 -19.69
CA VAL A 313 1.04 3.38 -19.89
C VAL A 313 0.41 4.25 -20.96
N GLY A 314 0.62 5.57 -20.91
CA GLY A 314 0.05 6.53 -21.86
C GLY A 314 0.57 6.34 -23.27
N ILE A 315 1.89 6.18 -23.44
CA ILE A 315 2.52 5.91 -24.74
C ILE A 315 2.02 4.58 -25.31
N LEU A 316 1.99 3.51 -24.50
CA LEU A 316 1.49 2.22 -24.94
C LEU A 316 0.01 2.31 -25.36
N ALA A 317 -0.84 2.93 -24.55
CA ALA A 317 -2.25 3.12 -24.88
C ALA A 317 -2.43 3.90 -26.19
N ALA A 318 -1.70 5.01 -26.36
CA ALA A 318 -1.72 5.79 -27.60
C ALA A 318 -1.27 4.96 -28.81
N MET A 319 -0.20 4.18 -28.68
CA MET A 319 0.27 3.27 -29.73
C MET A 319 -0.78 2.22 -30.10
N LEU A 320 -1.43 1.60 -29.10
CA LEU A 320 -2.45 0.57 -29.33
C LEU A 320 -3.72 1.16 -29.96
N ILE A 321 -4.12 2.37 -29.55
CA ILE A 321 -5.24 3.10 -30.17
C ILE A 321 -4.92 3.47 -31.61
N ALA A 322 -3.74 4.03 -31.88
CA ALA A 322 -3.31 4.39 -33.23
C ALA A 322 -3.22 3.15 -34.13
N HIS A 323 -2.68 2.04 -33.61
CA HIS A 323 -2.63 0.76 -34.31
C HIS A 323 -4.05 0.24 -34.62
N GLY A 324 -4.95 0.25 -33.63
CA GLY A 324 -6.36 -0.12 -33.81
C GLY A 324 -7.10 0.75 -34.83
N ALA A 325 -6.88 2.07 -34.80
CA ALA A 325 -7.46 3.00 -35.76
C ALA A 325 -6.94 2.74 -37.18
N LEU A 326 -5.62 2.59 -37.36
CA LEU A 326 -5.02 2.27 -38.65
C LEU A 326 -5.58 0.95 -39.20
N ARG A 327 -5.79 -0.05 -38.33
CA ARG A 327 -6.42 -1.31 -38.72
C ARG A 327 -7.83 -1.08 -39.24
N LEU A 328 -8.66 -0.32 -38.51
CA LEU A 328 -10.03 0.02 -38.93
C LEU A 328 -10.06 0.80 -40.26
N PHE A 329 -9.14 1.75 -40.47
CA PHE A 329 -9.03 2.47 -41.74
C PHE A 329 -8.54 1.59 -42.90
N SER A 330 -7.73 0.58 -42.61
CA SER A 330 -7.25 -0.35 -43.63
C SER A 330 -8.29 -1.40 -44.04
N GLN A 331 -9.37 -1.57 -43.27
CA GLN A 331 -10.38 -2.60 -43.51
C GLN A 331 -11.04 -2.44 -44.88
N ARG A 332 -11.03 -3.52 -45.66
CA ARG A 332 -11.78 -3.61 -46.91
C ARG A 332 -13.14 -4.25 -46.65
N THR A 333 -14.17 -3.77 -47.35
CA THR A 333 -15.48 -4.42 -47.40
C THR A 333 -15.35 -5.71 -48.20
N GLU A 334 -15.14 -6.82 -47.49
CA GLU A 334 -15.13 -8.16 -48.09
C GLU A 334 -16.57 -8.68 -48.28
N PRO A 335 -16.85 -9.48 -49.33
CA PRO A 335 -18.18 -10.05 -49.59
C PRO A 335 -18.69 -10.92 -48.43
N SER A 336 -19.98 -11.25 -48.40
CA SER A 336 -20.61 -12.05 -47.34
C SER A 336 -19.91 -13.41 -47.15
N VAL A 337 -19.09 -13.50 -46.10
CA VAL A 337 -18.38 -14.74 -45.74
C VAL A 337 -19.19 -15.54 -44.74
N GLU A 338 -19.22 -16.86 -44.92
CA GLU A 338 -19.87 -17.79 -44.00
C GLU A 338 -19.06 -17.94 -42.69
N TRP A 339 -19.74 -17.82 -41.55
CA TRP A 339 -19.12 -17.86 -40.22
C TRP A 339 -19.15 -19.27 -39.65
N HIS A 340 -17.98 -19.82 -39.36
CA HIS A 340 -17.85 -21.12 -38.70
C HIS A 340 -17.64 -20.93 -37.19
N LYS A 341 -18.34 -21.75 -36.40
CA LYS A 341 -18.26 -21.77 -34.92
C LYS A 341 -17.69 -23.10 -34.44
N THR A 342 -16.63 -23.05 -33.66
CA THR A 342 -16.01 -24.23 -33.04
C THR A 342 -16.03 -24.07 -31.53
N TYR A 343 -16.49 -25.09 -30.79
CA TYR A 343 -16.49 -25.06 -29.33
C TYR A 343 -15.07 -25.29 -28.82
N LEU A 344 -14.43 -24.24 -28.31
CA LEU A 344 -13.01 -24.27 -27.93
C LEU A 344 -12.80 -24.00 -26.43
N TYR A 345 -13.67 -23.20 -25.82
CA TYR A 345 -13.54 -22.76 -24.44
C TYR A 345 -14.62 -23.41 -23.56
N THR A 346 -14.20 -24.40 -22.78
CA THR A 346 -15.10 -25.12 -21.87
C THR A 346 -15.67 -24.20 -20.78
N LEU A 347 -16.83 -24.56 -20.22
CA LEU A 347 -17.45 -23.78 -19.13
C LEU A 347 -16.51 -23.59 -17.92
N PRO A 348 -15.81 -24.61 -17.40
CA PRO A 348 -14.90 -24.43 -16.26
C PRO A 348 -13.77 -23.43 -16.54
N VAL A 349 -13.21 -23.45 -17.76
CA VAL A 349 -12.13 -22.51 -18.16
C VAL A 349 -12.65 -21.08 -18.21
N ARG A 350 -13.87 -20.87 -18.73
CA ARG A 350 -14.49 -19.54 -18.79
C ARG A 350 -14.81 -18.99 -17.40
N CYS A 351 -15.42 -19.80 -16.53
CA CYS A 351 -15.71 -19.42 -15.15
C CYS A 351 -14.42 -19.06 -14.38
N TRP A 352 -13.38 -19.91 -14.50
CA TRP A 352 -12.07 -19.64 -13.91
C TRP A 352 -11.48 -18.34 -14.44
N HIS A 353 -11.50 -18.12 -15.76
CA HIS A 353 -10.97 -16.91 -16.38
C HIS A 353 -11.69 -15.65 -15.89
N LEU A 354 -13.03 -15.67 -15.84
CA LEU A 354 -13.83 -14.52 -15.37
C LEU A 354 -13.54 -14.21 -13.90
N LEU A 355 -13.44 -15.23 -13.05
CA LEU A 355 -13.08 -15.06 -11.65
C LEU A 355 -11.66 -14.49 -11.50
N ASN A 356 -10.71 -15.01 -12.27
CA ASN A 356 -9.34 -14.50 -12.30
C ASN A 356 -9.29 -13.04 -12.77
N ALA A 357 -10.00 -12.69 -13.85
CA ALA A 357 -10.07 -11.34 -14.38
C ALA A 357 -10.69 -10.35 -13.38
N LEU A 358 -11.76 -10.76 -12.69
CA LEU A 358 -12.38 -9.95 -11.64
C LEU A 358 -11.39 -9.66 -10.50
N CYS A 359 -10.67 -10.68 -10.02
CA CYS A 359 -9.66 -10.50 -8.98
C CYS A 359 -8.56 -9.55 -9.43
N PHE A 360 -8.03 -9.70 -10.65
CA PHE A 360 -6.98 -8.84 -11.19
C PHE A 360 -7.41 -7.37 -11.30
N ILE A 361 -8.63 -7.11 -11.78
CA ILE A 361 -9.16 -5.75 -11.91
C ILE A 361 -9.33 -5.12 -10.52
N THR A 362 -9.92 -5.85 -9.57
CA THR A 362 -10.10 -5.37 -8.20
C THR A 362 -8.76 -5.09 -7.52
N LEU A 363 -7.77 -5.97 -7.70
CA LEU A 363 -6.42 -5.81 -7.13
C LEU A 363 -5.66 -4.62 -7.74
N LEU A 364 -5.69 -4.46 -9.06
CA LEU A 364 -5.05 -3.32 -9.72
C LEU A 364 -5.69 -2.00 -9.28
N PHE A 365 -7.02 -1.96 -9.21
CA PHE A 365 -7.74 -0.77 -8.79
C PHE A 365 -7.48 -0.43 -7.32
N SER A 366 -7.72 -1.37 -6.41
CA SER A 366 -7.47 -1.16 -4.97
C SER A 366 -6.00 -0.84 -4.69
N GLY A 367 -5.05 -1.49 -5.38
CA GLY A 367 -3.62 -1.21 -5.25
C GLY A 367 -3.25 0.20 -5.72
N ALA A 368 -3.83 0.69 -6.82
CA ALA A 368 -3.62 2.07 -7.29
C ALA A 368 -4.20 3.09 -6.30
N VAL A 369 -5.41 2.84 -5.80
CA VAL A 369 -6.07 3.68 -4.80
C VAL A 369 -5.25 3.76 -3.51
N MET A 370 -4.73 2.63 -3.03
CA MET A 370 -3.83 2.59 -1.87
C MET A 370 -2.51 3.30 -2.13
N HIS A 371 -1.89 3.08 -3.29
CA HIS A 371 -0.63 3.72 -3.65
C HIS A 371 -0.71 5.25 -3.65
N PHE A 372 -1.82 5.81 -4.17
CA PHE A 372 -2.06 7.26 -4.23
C PHE A 372 -2.81 7.83 -3.02
N ALA A 373 -3.04 7.05 -1.97
CA ALA A 373 -3.70 7.51 -0.73
C ALA A 373 -5.12 8.07 -0.93
N ILE A 374 -5.91 7.47 -1.82
CA ILE A 374 -7.23 7.99 -2.20
C ILE A 374 -8.33 7.35 -1.36
N GLY A 375 -9.08 8.16 -0.59
CA GLY A 375 -10.25 7.70 0.17
C GLY A 375 -9.91 6.91 1.43
N ASP A 376 -10.80 5.99 1.82
CA ASP A 376 -10.64 5.14 3.02
C ASP A 376 -9.60 4.03 2.79
N LEU A 377 -8.36 4.31 3.15
CA LEU A 377 -7.23 3.39 2.94
C LEU A 377 -7.40 2.05 3.64
N ALA A 378 -8.06 2.01 4.81
CA ALA A 378 -8.27 0.77 5.55
C ALA A 378 -9.23 -0.17 4.80
N PHE A 379 -10.34 0.38 4.29
CA PHE A 379 -11.26 -0.37 3.44
C PHE A 379 -10.57 -0.92 2.18
N TRP A 380 -9.80 -0.07 1.48
CA TRP A 380 -9.11 -0.50 0.26
C TRP A 380 -8.03 -1.55 0.53
N ALA A 381 -7.33 -1.46 1.67
CA ALA A 381 -6.38 -2.47 2.11
C ALA A 381 -7.06 -3.82 2.39
N GLU A 382 -8.19 -3.81 3.10
CA GLU A 382 -8.97 -5.03 3.38
C GLU A 382 -9.46 -5.68 2.07
N LEU A 383 -10.02 -4.89 1.15
CA LEU A 383 -10.47 -5.37 -0.16
C LEU A 383 -9.30 -5.94 -0.99
N HIS A 384 -8.15 -5.27 -0.99
CA HIS A 384 -6.95 -5.72 -1.70
C HIS A 384 -6.45 -7.05 -1.13
N ASN A 385 -6.27 -7.13 0.18
CA ASN A 385 -5.77 -8.31 0.88
C ASN A 385 -6.70 -9.52 0.67
N THR A 386 -8.01 -9.32 0.84
CA THR A 386 -9.02 -10.37 0.62
C THR A 386 -9.00 -10.84 -0.84
N SER A 387 -8.96 -9.92 -1.80
CA SER A 387 -8.89 -10.26 -3.23
C SER A 387 -7.60 -11.01 -3.58
N GLY A 388 -6.48 -10.68 -2.94
CA GLY A 388 -5.20 -11.35 -3.12
C GLY A 388 -5.21 -12.80 -2.62
N LEU A 389 -5.82 -13.04 -1.46
CA LEU A 389 -6.02 -14.40 -0.93
C LEU A 389 -6.97 -15.22 -1.81
N ILE A 390 -8.05 -14.62 -2.32
CA ILE A 390 -8.94 -15.28 -3.29
C ILE A 390 -8.16 -15.64 -4.56
N LEU A 391 -7.34 -14.72 -5.08
CA LEU A 391 -6.51 -14.98 -6.26
C LEU A 391 -5.51 -16.13 -6.03
N CYS A 392 -4.94 -16.26 -4.82
CA CYS A 392 -4.12 -17.42 -4.47
C CYS A 392 -4.89 -18.74 -4.66
N GLY A 393 -6.12 -18.81 -4.16
CA GLY A 393 -6.98 -19.98 -4.34
C GLY A 393 -7.32 -20.26 -5.82
N VAL A 394 -7.62 -19.20 -6.58
CA VAL A 394 -7.90 -19.28 -8.04
C VAL A 394 -6.68 -19.78 -8.82
N TRP A 395 -5.48 -19.35 -8.44
CA TRP A 395 -4.23 -19.79 -9.07
C TRP A 395 -3.86 -21.24 -8.69
N LEU A 396 -4.10 -21.67 -7.45
CA LEU A 396 -3.94 -23.08 -7.06
C LEU A 396 -4.91 -24.00 -7.82
N LEU A 397 -6.16 -23.57 -8.01
CA LEU A 397 -7.13 -24.29 -8.85
C LEU A 397 -6.64 -24.40 -10.29
N PHE A 398 -6.04 -23.33 -10.84
CA PHE A 398 -5.43 -23.36 -12.17
C PHE A 398 -4.32 -24.42 -12.28
N LEU A 399 -3.42 -24.49 -11.30
CA LEU A 399 -2.37 -25.51 -11.28
C LEU A 399 -2.95 -26.92 -11.23
N LEU A 400 -3.97 -27.14 -10.40
CA LEU A 400 -4.66 -28.43 -10.31
C LEU A 400 -5.25 -28.84 -11.67
N VAL A 401 -5.96 -27.92 -12.35
CA VAL A 401 -6.53 -28.17 -13.69
C VAL A 401 -5.45 -28.42 -14.74
N CYS A 402 -4.28 -27.79 -14.62
CA CYS A 402 -3.15 -28.05 -15.50
C CYS A 402 -2.61 -29.47 -15.33
N VAL A 403 -2.48 -29.93 -14.08
CA VAL A 403 -1.97 -31.28 -13.76
C VAL A 403 -2.97 -32.37 -14.16
N THR A 404 -4.28 -32.12 -14.08
CA THR A 404 -5.33 -33.10 -14.42
C THR A 404 -5.61 -33.27 -15.92
N GLY A 405 -4.84 -32.60 -16.80
CA GLY A 405 -4.82 -32.90 -18.24
C GLY A 405 -4.84 -31.68 -19.17
N ASN A 406 -5.23 -30.49 -18.69
CA ASN A 406 -5.27 -29.29 -19.52
C ASN A 406 -3.88 -28.64 -19.72
N GLY A 407 -2.85 -29.13 -19.01
CA GLY A 407 -1.48 -28.63 -19.05
C GLY A 407 -0.77 -28.81 -20.40
N HIS A 408 -1.27 -29.70 -21.26
CA HIS A 408 -0.64 -29.98 -22.56
C HIS A 408 -0.59 -28.74 -23.48
N HIS A 409 -1.54 -27.81 -23.37
CA HIS A 409 -1.55 -26.56 -24.13
C HIS A 409 -0.41 -25.59 -23.74
N TYR A 410 0.26 -25.80 -22.60
CA TYR A 410 1.38 -24.99 -22.13
C TYR A 410 2.76 -25.60 -22.46
N ARG A 411 2.80 -26.72 -23.18
CA ARG A 411 4.06 -27.35 -23.62
C ARG A 411 4.59 -26.64 -24.87
N VAL A 412 5.75 -25.99 -24.73
CA VAL A 412 6.39 -25.25 -25.82
C VAL A 412 7.15 -26.21 -26.75
N ARG A 413 6.89 -26.10 -28.05
CA ARG A 413 7.67 -26.80 -29.09
C ARG A 413 8.94 -26.02 -29.40
N PHE A 414 10.11 -26.44 -28.92
CA PHE A 414 11.36 -25.68 -29.10
C PHE A 414 11.87 -25.66 -30.55
N ASN A 415 11.61 -26.70 -31.33
CA ASN A 415 12.03 -26.78 -32.73
C ASN A 415 11.39 -25.65 -33.55
N GLY A 416 12.21 -24.81 -34.20
CA GLY A 416 11.73 -23.70 -35.02
C GLY A 416 11.05 -22.55 -34.26
N LEU A 417 11.20 -22.49 -32.93
CA LEU A 417 10.53 -21.51 -32.06
C LEU A 417 10.81 -20.06 -32.49
N ALA A 418 12.07 -19.70 -32.70
CA ALA A 418 12.46 -18.35 -33.10
C ALA A 418 11.80 -17.92 -34.43
N GLY A 419 11.72 -18.85 -35.40
CA GLY A 419 11.06 -18.60 -36.68
C GLY A 419 9.56 -18.35 -36.52
N ARG A 420 8.87 -19.11 -35.65
CA ARG A 420 7.44 -18.89 -35.36
C ARG A 420 7.20 -17.56 -34.66
N ILE A 421 8.02 -17.22 -33.66
CA ILE A 421 7.96 -15.92 -32.96
C ILE A 421 8.09 -14.77 -33.96
N VAL A 422 9.09 -14.81 -34.84
CA VAL A 422 9.33 -13.74 -35.83
C VAL A 422 8.17 -13.63 -36.81
N ARG A 423 7.64 -14.76 -37.32
CA ARG A 423 6.47 -14.74 -38.22
C ARG A 423 5.24 -14.14 -37.55
N GLN A 424 4.96 -14.56 -36.31
CA GLN A 424 3.81 -14.08 -35.55
C GLN A 424 3.96 -12.59 -35.17
N ALA A 425 5.17 -12.16 -34.80
CA ALA A 425 5.45 -10.75 -34.51
C ALA A 425 5.31 -9.87 -35.76
N ARG A 426 5.86 -10.31 -36.90
CA ARG A 426 5.69 -9.62 -38.19
C ARG A 426 4.23 -9.47 -38.56
N TYR A 427 3.42 -10.51 -38.31
CA TYR A 427 1.99 -10.45 -38.57
C TYR A 427 1.32 -9.33 -37.79
N TYR A 428 1.48 -9.28 -36.46
CA TYR A 428 0.85 -8.23 -35.65
C TYR A 428 1.40 -6.82 -35.92
N LEU A 429 2.66 -6.69 -36.33
CA LEU A 429 3.27 -5.39 -36.62
C LEU A 429 2.94 -4.86 -38.03
N ILE A 430 2.80 -5.75 -39.03
CA ILE A 430 2.69 -5.36 -40.45
C ILE A 430 1.59 -6.15 -41.18
N GLY A 431 1.62 -7.49 -41.06
CA GLY A 431 0.75 -8.37 -41.84
C GLY A 431 -0.75 -8.13 -41.63
N ILE A 432 -1.14 -7.76 -40.40
CA ILE A 432 -2.53 -7.47 -40.02
C ILE A 432 -3.11 -6.27 -40.80
N PHE A 433 -2.30 -5.26 -41.13
CA PHE A 433 -2.74 -4.13 -41.97
C PHE A 433 -2.85 -4.50 -43.45
N ARG A 434 -2.08 -5.51 -43.87
CA ARG A 434 -2.08 -6.04 -45.24
C ARG A 434 -3.15 -7.12 -45.47
N HIS A 435 -3.95 -7.44 -44.45
CA HIS A 435 -4.96 -8.50 -44.53
C HIS A 435 -4.35 -9.85 -44.91
N GLU A 436 -3.09 -10.08 -44.50
CA GLU A 436 -2.46 -11.39 -44.63
C GLU A 436 -3.25 -12.40 -43.76
N PRO A 437 -3.34 -13.69 -44.13
CA PRO A 437 -3.96 -14.70 -43.29
C PRO A 437 -3.15 -14.88 -41.99
N HIS A 438 -3.82 -15.16 -40.88
CA HIS A 438 -3.15 -15.35 -39.60
C HIS A 438 -2.21 -16.57 -39.67
N PRO A 439 -0.93 -16.47 -39.24
CA PRO A 439 0.08 -17.52 -39.48
C PRO A 439 -0.20 -18.86 -38.80
N GLU A 440 -0.95 -18.84 -37.69
CA GLU A 440 -1.34 -20.01 -36.90
C GLU A 440 -2.84 -19.92 -36.59
N SER A 441 -3.66 -20.82 -37.15
CA SER A 441 -5.09 -20.90 -36.85
C SER A 441 -5.32 -21.73 -35.58
N PRO A 442 -6.15 -21.25 -34.62
CA PRO A 442 -6.48 -22.04 -33.43
C PRO A 442 -7.26 -23.30 -33.82
N ASP A 443 -6.82 -24.45 -33.32
CA ASP A 443 -7.54 -25.73 -33.42
C ASP A 443 -7.63 -26.40 -32.03
N GLU A 444 -8.34 -27.53 -31.94
CA GLU A 444 -8.53 -28.25 -30.67
C GLU A 444 -7.20 -28.71 -30.03
N SER A 445 -6.15 -28.92 -30.84
CA SER A 445 -4.82 -29.35 -30.40
C SER A 445 -3.91 -28.19 -30.00
N ALA A 446 -4.09 -27.02 -30.62
CA ALA A 446 -3.30 -25.81 -30.44
C ALA A 446 -4.20 -24.58 -30.32
N LYS A 447 -4.68 -24.32 -29.09
CA LYS A 447 -5.57 -23.19 -28.77
C LYS A 447 -4.93 -21.81 -28.90
N PHE A 448 -3.61 -21.73 -28.86
CA PHE A 448 -2.87 -20.46 -28.75
C PHE A 448 -1.83 -20.35 -29.86
N ASN A 449 -1.68 -19.14 -30.42
CA ASN A 449 -0.50 -18.84 -31.20
C ASN A 449 0.75 -18.78 -30.32
N VAL A 450 1.93 -18.91 -30.92
CA VAL A 450 3.20 -18.93 -30.17
C VAL A 450 3.42 -17.74 -29.23
N LEU A 451 3.03 -16.52 -29.61
CA LEU A 451 3.20 -15.33 -28.76
C LEU A 451 2.22 -15.34 -27.58
N GLN A 452 0.97 -15.73 -27.82
CA GLN A 452 -0.05 -15.89 -26.79
C GLN A 452 0.33 -17.02 -25.83
N GLN A 453 0.81 -18.16 -26.34
CA GLN A 453 1.25 -19.30 -25.53
C GLN A 453 2.38 -18.87 -24.58
N LEU A 454 3.43 -18.24 -25.10
CA LEU A 454 4.54 -17.73 -24.29
C LEU A 454 4.09 -16.65 -23.30
N GLY A 455 3.18 -15.77 -23.72
CA GLY A 455 2.57 -14.76 -22.87
C GLY A 455 1.83 -15.36 -21.68
N TYR A 456 0.95 -16.34 -21.92
CA TYR A 456 0.20 -17.00 -20.84
C TYR A 456 1.11 -17.80 -19.91
N ILE A 457 2.15 -18.45 -20.43
CA ILE A 457 3.16 -19.12 -19.60
C ILE A 457 3.86 -18.09 -18.72
N GLY A 458 4.36 -17.00 -19.30
CA GLY A 458 5.04 -15.93 -18.57
C GLY A 458 4.13 -15.29 -17.52
N VAL A 459 2.86 -15.08 -17.83
CA VAL A 459 1.93 -14.50 -16.86
C VAL A 459 1.60 -15.50 -15.75
N MET A 460 1.09 -16.69 -16.09
CA MET A 460 0.54 -17.62 -15.09
C MET A 460 1.58 -18.39 -14.29
N PHE A 461 2.78 -18.62 -14.84
CA PHE A 461 3.84 -19.39 -14.17
C PHE A 461 5.02 -18.53 -13.69
N LEU A 462 5.04 -17.23 -13.99
CA LEU A 462 6.09 -16.33 -13.51
C LEU A 462 5.52 -15.05 -12.88
N LEU A 463 4.77 -14.22 -13.63
CA LEU A 463 4.27 -12.94 -13.13
C LEU A 463 3.29 -13.08 -11.97
N VAL A 464 2.24 -13.90 -12.13
CA VAL A 464 1.23 -14.11 -11.07
C VAL A 464 1.86 -14.72 -9.82
N PRO A 465 2.67 -15.80 -9.89
CA PRO A 465 3.34 -16.34 -8.71
C PRO A 465 4.22 -15.30 -8.01
N LEU A 466 4.98 -14.50 -8.75
CA LEU A 466 5.81 -13.44 -8.16
C LEU A 466 4.95 -12.35 -7.48
N LEU A 467 3.81 -11.97 -8.07
CA LEU A 467 2.85 -11.05 -7.45
C LEU A 467 2.27 -11.63 -6.16
N LEU A 468 1.84 -12.90 -6.19
CA LEU A 468 1.27 -13.56 -5.02
C LEU A 468 2.30 -13.69 -3.90
N VAL A 469 3.53 -14.13 -4.20
CA VAL A 469 4.60 -14.26 -3.22
C VAL A 469 4.98 -12.90 -2.62
N SER A 470 5.20 -11.88 -3.46
CA SER A 470 5.52 -10.53 -2.95
C SER A 470 4.37 -9.93 -2.14
N GLY A 471 3.11 -10.13 -2.55
CA GLY A 471 1.94 -9.67 -1.81
C GLY A 471 1.75 -10.40 -0.47
N LEU A 472 1.95 -11.72 -0.43
CA LEU A 472 1.91 -12.51 0.80
C LEU A 472 3.02 -12.11 1.79
N LEU A 473 4.23 -11.80 1.29
CA LEU A 473 5.33 -11.31 2.13
C LEU A 473 5.07 -9.90 2.69
N MET A 474 4.29 -9.07 1.98
CA MET A 474 3.79 -7.80 2.50
C MET A 474 2.66 -7.98 3.53
N LEU A 475 1.78 -8.96 3.31
CA LEU A 475 0.68 -9.29 4.22
C LEU A 475 1.18 -9.93 5.53
N TYR A 476 2.22 -10.77 5.45
CA TYR A 476 2.85 -11.44 6.58
C TYR A 476 4.33 -11.01 6.69
N PRO A 477 4.59 -9.78 7.14
CA PRO A 477 5.92 -9.18 7.13
C PRO A 477 6.93 -9.91 8.02
N GLU A 478 6.49 -10.77 8.95
CA GLU A 478 7.34 -11.61 9.80
C GLU A 478 8.16 -12.65 9.00
N TYR A 479 7.71 -13.03 7.81
CA TYR A 479 8.46 -13.95 6.93
C TYR A 479 9.42 -13.21 5.99
N THR A 480 9.36 -11.88 5.95
CA THR A 480 10.28 -11.08 5.14
C THR A 480 11.63 -10.97 5.86
N PRO A 481 12.74 -11.39 5.23
CA PRO A 481 14.07 -11.20 5.81
C PRO A 481 14.35 -9.72 6.07
N ASN A 482 15.00 -9.41 7.18
CA ASN A 482 15.38 -8.04 7.52
C ASN A 482 16.25 -7.40 6.42
N THR A 483 17.12 -8.20 5.79
CA THR A 483 17.97 -7.78 4.68
C THR A 483 17.89 -8.74 3.49
N LEU A 484 17.83 -8.18 2.28
CA LEU A 484 17.95 -8.90 1.01
C LEU A 484 18.98 -8.16 0.14
N PHE A 485 19.98 -8.88 -0.40
CA PHE A 485 21.06 -8.28 -1.21
C PHE A 485 21.78 -7.09 -0.55
N GLY A 486 21.86 -7.06 0.79
CA GLY A 486 22.46 -5.95 1.55
C GLY A 486 21.57 -4.71 1.71
N LEU A 487 20.31 -4.77 1.29
CA LEU A 487 19.32 -3.70 1.43
C LEU A 487 18.16 -4.13 2.35
N PRO A 488 17.36 -3.18 2.89
CA PRO A 488 16.19 -3.51 3.71
C PRO A 488 15.20 -4.40 2.94
N GLY A 489 14.98 -5.62 3.42
CA GLY A 489 14.23 -6.64 2.66
C GLY A 489 12.78 -6.25 2.37
N LYS A 490 12.10 -5.62 3.34
CA LYS A 490 10.73 -5.13 3.20
C LYS A 490 10.59 -4.09 2.08
N GLN A 491 11.59 -3.22 1.92
CA GLN A 491 11.61 -2.21 0.85
C GLN A 491 11.77 -2.83 -0.53
N ILE A 492 12.66 -3.83 -0.66
CA ILE A 492 12.81 -4.57 -1.92
C ILE A 492 11.50 -5.23 -2.32
N ILE A 493 10.82 -5.88 -1.37
CA ILE A 493 9.55 -6.56 -1.64
C ILE A 493 8.48 -5.57 -2.08
N ALA A 494 8.33 -4.43 -1.39
CA ALA A 494 7.33 -3.43 -1.73
C ALA A 494 7.58 -2.84 -3.14
N TRP A 495 8.84 -2.50 -3.47
CA TRP A 495 9.22 -2.05 -4.83
C TRP A 495 8.99 -3.12 -5.89
N THR A 496 9.31 -4.38 -5.57
CA THR A 496 9.10 -5.51 -6.47
C THR A 496 7.62 -5.69 -6.75
N HIS A 497 6.77 -5.65 -5.71
CA HIS A 497 5.32 -5.78 -5.86
C HIS A 497 4.74 -4.67 -6.74
N TYR A 498 5.14 -3.42 -6.51
CA TYR A 498 4.72 -2.28 -7.34
C TYR A 498 5.18 -2.42 -8.80
N GLY A 499 6.44 -2.79 -9.03
CA GLY A 499 6.96 -3.02 -10.38
C GLY A 499 6.22 -4.14 -11.12
N LEU A 500 5.92 -5.25 -10.44
CA LEU A 500 5.12 -6.35 -10.99
C LEU A 500 3.67 -5.92 -11.28
N ALA A 501 3.07 -5.08 -10.44
CA ALA A 501 1.75 -4.51 -10.67
C ALA A 501 1.76 -3.61 -11.92
N ALA A 502 2.78 -2.77 -12.11
CA ALA A 502 2.93 -1.95 -13.31
C ALA A 502 3.08 -2.81 -14.58
N VAL A 503 3.90 -3.87 -14.55
CA VAL A 503 4.02 -4.82 -15.67
C VAL A 503 2.68 -5.50 -15.98
N THR A 504 1.91 -5.83 -14.95
CA THR A 504 0.58 -6.43 -15.08
C THR A 504 -0.43 -5.48 -15.72
N LEU A 505 -0.39 -4.19 -15.36
CA LEU A 505 -1.19 -3.15 -16.00
C LEU A 505 -0.86 -3.03 -17.50
N LEU A 506 0.42 -3.02 -17.87
CA LEU A 506 0.84 -3.00 -19.27
C LEU A 506 0.37 -4.26 -20.02
N PHE A 507 0.50 -5.44 -19.40
CA PHE A 507 -0.02 -6.69 -19.95
C PHE A 507 -1.54 -6.61 -20.18
N LEU A 508 -2.30 -6.08 -19.23
CA LEU A 508 -3.76 -5.93 -19.36
C LEU A 508 -4.13 -5.07 -20.57
N LEU A 509 -3.44 -3.97 -20.81
CA LEU A 509 -3.68 -3.11 -21.99
C LEU A 509 -3.42 -3.86 -23.30
N VAL A 510 -2.30 -4.56 -23.39
CA VAL A 510 -1.96 -5.37 -24.58
C VAL A 510 -2.97 -6.50 -24.76
N HIS A 511 -3.35 -7.18 -23.67
CA HIS A 511 -4.31 -8.28 -23.69
C HIS A 511 -5.68 -7.82 -24.21
N LEU A 512 -6.22 -6.74 -23.65
CA LEU A 512 -7.49 -6.16 -24.09
C LEU A 512 -7.43 -5.71 -25.56
N TYR A 513 -6.31 -5.13 -26.00
CA TYR A 513 -6.11 -4.79 -27.40
C TYR A 513 -6.13 -6.05 -28.30
N LEU A 514 -5.41 -7.11 -27.94
CA LEU A 514 -5.38 -8.36 -28.70
C LEU A 514 -6.75 -9.05 -28.75
N CYS A 515 -7.61 -8.87 -27.74
CA CYS A 515 -8.99 -9.34 -27.80
C CYS A 515 -9.79 -8.71 -28.97
N THR A 516 -9.35 -7.56 -29.49
CA THR A 516 -9.99 -6.88 -30.63
C THR A 516 -9.45 -7.32 -31.99
N THR A 517 -8.40 -8.14 -32.05
CA THR A 517 -7.74 -8.55 -33.31
C THR A 517 -8.38 -9.77 -33.97
N GLY A 518 -9.54 -10.23 -33.49
CA GLY A 518 -10.29 -11.30 -34.15
C GLY A 518 -11.01 -10.80 -35.42
N ASP A 519 -11.66 -11.73 -36.12
CA ASP A 519 -12.41 -11.45 -37.36
C ASP A 519 -13.55 -10.42 -37.21
N SER A 520 -13.97 -10.17 -35.96
CA SER A 520 -14.69 -8.97 -35.57
C SER A 520 -14.17 -8.47 -34.22
N LEU A 521 -14.37 -7.18 -33.93
CA LEU A 521 -13.86 -6.54 -32.72
C LEU A 521 -14.28 -7.25 -31.41
N GLY A 522 -15.44 -7.91 -31.41
CA GLY A 522 -15.97 -8.65 -30.27
C GLY A 522 -15.89 -10.17 -30.39
N ALA A 523 -15.35 -10.74 -31.49
CA ALA A 523 -15.40 -12.19 -31.72
C ALA A 523 -14.73 -13.00 -30.61
N LEU A 524 -13.54 -12.57 -30.16
CA LEU A 524 -12.77 -13.26 -29.13
C LEU A 524 -13.40 -13.09 -27.75
N VAL A 525 -13.88 -11.88 -27.42
CA VAL A 525 -14.59 -11.61 -26.16
C VAL A 525 -15.86 -12.44 -26.07
N LYS A 526 -16.64 -12.50 -27.15
CA LYS A 526 -17.87 -13.31 -27.21
C LYS A 526 -17.57 -14.80 -27.06
N GLY A 527 -16.46 -15.28 -27.62
CA GLY A 527 -15.99 -16.64 -27.42
C GLY A 527 -15.69 -16.97 -25.95
N MET A 528 -15.16 -16.03 -25.17
CA MET A 528 -14.97 -16.22 -23.73
C MET A 528 -16.27 -16.19 -22.93
N ILE A 529 -17.36 -15.63 -23.48
CA ILE A 529 -18.68 -15.62 -22.85
C ILE A 529 -19.44 -16.90 -23.18
N ASP A 530 -19.52 -17.30 -24.46
CA ASP A 530 -20.37 -18.42 -24.92
C ASP A 530 -19.63 -19.73 -25.25
N GLY A 531 -18.30 -19.70 -25.31
CA GLY A 531 -17.45 -20.87 -25.52
C GLY A 531 -17.07 -21.13 -26.98
N TYR A 532 -17.66 -20.40 -27.93
CA TYR A 532 -17.51 -20.66 -29.35
C TYR A 532 -16.52 -19.69 -30.00
N HIS A 533 -15.44 -20.27 -30.53
CA HIS A 533 -14.52 -19.56 -31.41
C HIS A 533 -15.19 -19.34 -32.78
N ARG A 534 -15.08 -18.12 -33.31
CA ARG A 534 -15.71 -17.70 -34.57
C ARG A 534 -14.63 -17.34 -35.56
N HIS A 535 -14.66 -17.96 -36.73
CA HIS A 535 -13.76 -17.63 -37.82
C HIS A 535 -14.51 -17.52 -39.16
N ARG A 536 -14.01 -16.66 -40.05
CA ARG A 536 -14.49 -16.51 -41.43
C ARG A 536 -13.85 -17.58 -42.31
N SER A 537 -14.66 -18.38 -42.98
CA SER A 537 -14.19 -19.35 -43.97
C SER A 537 -13.92 -18.65 -45.30
N THR A 538 -12.66 -18.53 -45.73
CA THR A 538 -12.39 -18.17 -47.13
C THR A 538 -12.72 -19.37 -48.00
N SER A 539 -13.81 -19.31 -48.77
CA SER A 539 -14.13 -20.33 -49.77
C SER A 539 -13.06 -20.33 -50.88
N ARG A 540 -11.98 -21.09 -50.69
CA ARG A 540 -11.09 -21.53 -51.76
C ARG A 540 -10.65 -22.96 -51.43
N ASN A 541 -11.29 -23.88 -52.15
CA ASN A 541 -11.01 -25.30 -52.42
C ASN A 541 -9.95 -26.00 -51.57
#